data_AF-A0A4Q7PB97-F1
#
_entry.id   AF-A0A4Q7PB97-F1
#
_cell.length_a   1.000
_cell.length_b   1.000
_cell.length_c   1.000
_cell.angle_alpha   90.00
_cell.angle_beta   90.00
_cell.angle_gamma   90.00
#
_symmetry.space_group_name_H-M   'P 1'
#
loop_
_entity.id
_entity.type
_entity.pdbx_description
1 polymer ?
#
loop_
_entity_poly.entity_id
_entity_poly.type
_entity_poly.pdbx_seq_one_letter_code
_entity_poly.pdbx_strand_id
1 'polypeptide(L)'
;MSKDIQGLIHKMCDKDEAEAYVYADALANIGTEEVLNELLAILKSGDMDNAFLAARALSQLKDKEKALDEVLEVIHDKKNQHQNGGLVQMLGDFDLSEKFVDIFRIFLFGNFKASLFAKEYLDTVEFEISPRVLKKAEKHWKHYLNNSNPDDEEVKAKRVDAEEIIKEIRELLTD
;
A
#
# COMPACT_ATOMS: atom_id res chain seq x y z
N MET A 1 -12.59 27.26 17.51
CA MET A 1 -13.23 25.99 17.90
C MET A 1 -12.14 24.94 17.87
N SER A 2 -11.81 24.33 19.01
CA SER A 2 -11.06 23.07 18.98
C SER A 2 -11.90 22.11 18.13
N LYS A 3 -11.41 21.71 16.96
CA LYS A 3 -12.10 20.69 16.18
C LYS A 3 -11.97 19.40 16.99
N ASP A 4 -13.10 18.79 17.35
CA ASP A 4 -13.15 17.61 18.22
C ASP A 4 -12.59 16.38 17.48
N ILE A 5 -11.27 16.21 17.55
CA ILE A 5 -10.56 15.10 16.90
C ILE A 5 -11.10 13.75 17.39
N GLN A 6 -11.32 13.62 18.70
CA GLN A 6 -11.80 12.37 19.31
C GLN A 6 -13.24 12.05 18.89
N GLY A 7 -14.12 13.06 18.83
CA GLY A 7 -15.47 12.90 18.30
C GLY A 7 -15.49 12.49 16.82
N LEU A 8 -14.59 13.04 16.00
CA LEU A 8 -14.44 12.64 14.59
C LEU A 8 -13.92 11.20 14.46
N ILE A 9 -12.91 10.82 15.25
CA ILE A 9 -12.39 9.45 15.28
C ILE A 9 -13.48 8.47 15.69
N HIS A 10 -14.24 8.79 16.74
CA HIS A 10 -15.32 7.93 17.22
C HIS A 10 -16.33 7.63 16.11
N LYS A 11 -16.76 8.66 15.38
CA LYS A 11 -17.69 8.50 14.25
C LYS A 11 -17.06 7.81 13.04
N MET A 12 -15.81 8.09 12.73
CA MET A 12 -15.08 7.40 11.66
C MET A 12 -14.99 5.89 11.95
N CYS A 13 -14.80 5.49 13.20
CA CYS A 13 -14.67 4.07 13.59
C CYS A 13 -15.98 3.40 14.03
N ASP A 14 -17.11 4.11 13.98
CA ASP A 14 -18.42 3.55 14.30
C ASP A 14 -18.90 2.67 13.13
N LYS A 15 -19.23 1.42 13.43
CA LYS A 15 -19.67 0.43 12.42
C LYS A 15 -21.08 0.70 11.91
N ASP A 16 -21.87 1.49 12.64
CA ASP A 16 -23.22 1.89 12.25
C ASP A 16 -23.24 3.25 11.52
N GLU A 17 -22.09 3.92 11.38
CA GLU A 17 -21.98 5.23 10.73
C GLU A 17 -21.85 5.08 9.19
N ALA A 18 -22.94 5.39 8.49
CA ALA A 18 -23.00 5.35 7.03
C ALA A 18 -22.08 6.39 6.36
N GLU A 19 -21.75 7.47 7.07
CA GLU A 19 -20.92 8.57 6.57
C GLU A 19 -19.48 8.52 7.10
N ALA A 20 -18.97 7.36 7.51
CA ALA A 20 -17.63 7.19 8.10
C ALA A 20 -16.51 7.90 7.32
N TYR A 21 -16.57 7.87 5.98
CA TYR A 21 -15.62 8.53 5.07
C TYR A 21 -15.60 10.07 5.22
N VAL A 22 -16.74 10.70 5.53
CA VAL A 22 -16.83 12.15 5.75
C VAL A 22 -15.99 12.56 6.96
N TYR A 23 -15.95 11.73 7.99
CA TYR A 23 -15.16 11.99 9.19
C TYR A 23 -13.67 11.75 8.96
N ALA A 24 -13.30 10.74 8.15
CA ALA A 24 -11.93 10.55 7.68
C ALA A 24 -11.43 11.79 6.91
N ASP A 25 -12.23 12.28 5.96
CA ASP A 25 -11.90 13.48 5.16
C ASP A 25 -11.86 14.74 6.05
N ALA A 26 -12.72 14.83 7.08
CA ALA A 26 -12.70 15.93 8.06
C ALA A 26 -11.41 15.92 8.91
N LEU A 27 -10.94 14.74 9.33
CA LEU A 27 -9.65 14.56 10.02
C LEU A 27 -8.49 14.98 9.11
N ALA A 28 -8.48 14.57 7.85
CA ALA A 28 -7.46 15.00 6.89
C ALA A 28 -7.39 16.53 6.76
N ASN A 29 -8.56 17.20 6.71
CA ASN A 29 -8.67 18.66 6.68
C ASN A 29 -8.23 19.36 7.99
N ILE A 30 -8.13 18.64 9.10
CA ILE A 30 -7.52 19.17 10.33
C ILE A 30 -6.00 19.18 10.20
N GLY A 31 -5.42 18.09 9.73
CA GLY A 31 -4.02 18.06 9.32
C GLY A 31 -2.98 18.29 10.41
N THR A 32 -3.34 18.14 11.69
CA THR A 32 -2.41 18.32 12.82
C THR A 32 -1.57 17.07 13.07
N GLU A 33 -0.46 17.22 13.77
CA GLU A 33 0.38 16.10 14.21
C GLU A 33 -0.38 15.14 15.14
N GLU A 34 -1.31 15.66 15.95
CA GLU A 34 -2.23 14.85 16.75
C GLU A 34 -3.09 13.93 15.87
N VAL A 35 -3.68 14.46 14.79
CA VAL A 35 -4.46 13.65 13.83
C VAL A 35 -3.59 12.59 13.17
N LEU A 36 -2.37 12.94 12.75
CA LEU A 36 -1.44 11.95 12.18
C LEU A 36 -1.20 10.78 13.15
N ASN A 37 -0.88 11.08 14.41
CA ASN A 37 -0.58 10.07 15.42
C ASN A 37 -1.79 9.17 15.74
N GLU A 38 -2.98 9.76 15.85
CA GLU A 38 -4.21 9.01 16.09
C GLU A 38 -4.57 8.09 14.92
N LEU A 39 -4.48 8.60 13.69
CA LEU A 39 -4.73 7.79 12.49
C LEU A 39 -3.72 6.65 12.35
N LEU A 40 -2.44 6.86 12.69
CA LEU A 40 -1.43 5.81 12.72
C LEU A 40 -1.73 4.74 13.77
N ALA A 41 -2.26 5.12 14.93
CA ALA A 41 -2.69 4.16 15.95
C ALA A 41 -3.88 3.31 15.45
N ILE A 42 -4.85 3.92 14.77
CA ILE A 42 -6.01 3.23 14.18
C ILE A 42 -5.56 2.29 13.06
N LEU A 43 -4.66 2.75 12.17
CA LEU A 43 -4.07 1.95 11.09
C LEU A 43 -3.45 0.64 11.61
N LYS A 44 -2.81 0.68 12.78
CA LYS A 44 -2.14 -0.46 13.42
C LYS A 44 -3.03 -1.27 14.38
N SER A 45 -4.31 -0.90 14.55
CA SER A 45 -5.22 -1.52 15.53
C SER A 45 -5.60 -2.97 15.20
N GLY A 46 -5.49 -3.38 13.93
CA GLY A 46 -5.85 -4.73 13.45
C GLY A 46 -7.28 -4.85 12.92
N ASP A 47 -8.12 -3.82 13.03
CA ASP A 47 -9.40 -3.73 12.32
C ASP A 47 -9.17 -3.16 10.92
N MET A 48 -9.38 -3.99 9.88
CA MET A 48 -9.03 -3.62 8.51
C MET A 48 -9.97 -2.57 7.89
N ASP A 49 -11.22 -2.48 8.33
CA ASP A 49 -12.13 -1.43 7.86
C ASP A 49 -11.71 -0.07 8.43
N ASN A 50 -11.37 -0.05 9.72
CA ASN A 50 -10.86 1.15 10.38
C ASN A 50 -9.48 1.54 9.84
N ALA A 51 -8.61 0.56 9.57
CA ALA A 51 -7.32 0.78 8.94
C ALA A 51 -7.47 1.39 7.53
N PHE A 52 -8.47 0.96 6.75
CA PHE A 52 -8.77 1.55 5.45
C PHE A 52 -9.19 3.02 5.56
N LEU A 53 -10.10 3.35 6.49
CA LEU A 53 -10.51 4.73 6.75
C LEU A 53 -9.34 5.59 7.23
N ALA A 54 -8.50 5.04 8.10
CA ALA A 54 -7.31 5.73 8.56
C ALA A 54 -6.32 5.98 7.41
N ALA A 55 -6.03 4.98 6.58
CA ALA A 55 -5.15 5.13 5.42
C ALA A 55 -5.68 6.17 4.41
N ARG A 56 -7.00 6.21 4.18
CA ARG A 56 -7.64 7.26 3.37
C ARG A 56 -7.43 8.66 3.94
N ALA A 57 -7.62 8.84 5.25
CA ALA A 57 -7.39 10.13 5.87
C ALA A 57 -5.90 10.52 5.82
N LEU A 58 -5.01 9.57 6.09
CA LEU A 58 -3.56 9.75 6.05
C LEU A 58 -3.07 10.17 4.66
N SER A 59 -3.61 9.57 3.60
CA SER A 59 -3.21 9.84 2.21
C SER A 59 -3.60 11.24 1.73
N GLN A 60 -4.54 11.88 2.42
CA GLN A 60 -4.99 13.25 2.14
C GLN A 60 -4.29 14.31 3.01
N LEU A 61 -3.45 13.92 3.97
CA LEU A 61 -2.70 14.87 4.81
C LEU A 61 -1.65 15.63 3.99
N LYS A 62 -1.36 16.86 4.41
CA LYS A 62 -0.27 17.64 3.79
C LYS A 62 1.09 16.97 3.97
N ASP A 63 1.35 16.41 5.15
CA ASP A 63 2.59 15.69 5.49
C ASP A 63 2.42 14.16 5.34
N LYS A 64 1.56 13.71 4.41
CA LYS A 64 1.21 12.29 4.22
C LYS A 64 2.40 11.35 4.10
N GLU A 65 3.51 11.79 3.50
CA GLU A 65 4.69 10.93 3.31
C GLU A 65 5.28 10.39 4.63
N LYS A 66 5.00 11.04 5.77
CA LYS A 66 5.36 10.52 7.10
C LYS A 66 4.65 9.20 7.45
N ALA A 67 3.53 8.90 6.79
CA ALA A 67 2.71 7.71 7.04
C ALA A 67 2.97 6.57 6.05
N LEU A 68 3.68 6.82 4.94
CA LEU A 68 3.84 5.83 3.86
C LEU A 68 4.46 4.53 4.36
N ASP A 69 5.56 4.61 5.11
CA ASP A 69 6.25 3.42 5.64
C ASP A 69 5.36 2.64 6.62
N GLU A 70 4.50 3.32 7.36
CA GLU A 70 3.56 2.69 8.30
C GLU A 70 2.40 2.00 7.59
N VAL A 71 1.90 2.58 6.49
CA VAL A 71 0.91 1.93 5.62
C VAL A 71 1.52 0.68 4.97
N LEU A 72 2.76 0.77 4.47
CA LEU A 72 3.48 -0.37 3.89
C LEU A 72 3.76 -1.47 4.94
N GLU A 73 4.07 -1.12 6.19
CA GLU A 73 4.22 -2.09 7.28
C GLU A 73 2.94 -2.92 7.45
N VAL A 74 1.78 -2.26 7.52
CA VAL A 74 0.48 -2.94 7.68
C VAL A 74 0.10 -3.76 6.45
N ILE A 75 0.41 -3.28 5.24
CA ILE A 75 0.19 -4.03 4.00
C ILE A 75 1.04 -5.31 3.96
N HIS A 76 2.29 -5.25 4.41
CA HIS A 76 3.22 -6.38 4.38
C HIS A 76 3.05 -7.36 5.55
N ASP A 77 2.29 -7.02 6.57
CA ASP A 77 1.93 -7.97 7.62
C ASP A 77 1.14 -9.15 7.02
N LYS A 78 1.69 -10.36 7.19
CA LYS A 78 1.08 -11.60 6.68
C LYS A 78 -0.35 -11.81 7.16
N LYS A 79 -0.70 -11.31 8.36
CA LYS A 79 -2.07 -11.43 8.89
C LYS A 79 -3.09 -10.66 8.05
N ASN A 80 -2.64 -9.64 7.32
CA ASN A 80 -3.48 -8.75 6.50
C ASN A 80 -3.46 -9.11 5.01
N GLN A 81 -2.62 -10.07 4.59
CA GLN A 81 -2.36 -10.38 3.18
C GLN A 81 -3.63 -10.65 2.35
N HIS A 82 -4.68 -11.20 2.97
CA HIS A 82 -5.95 -11.50 2.30
C HIS A 82 -6.94 -10.34 2.27
N GLN A 83 -6.68 -9.24 2.99
CA GLN A 83 -7.62 -8.14 3.22
C GLN A 83 -7.00 -6.74 3.00
N ASN A 84 -5.72 -6.66 2.63
CA ASN A 84 -4.97 -5.40 2.50
C ASN A 84 -5.21 -4.63 1.19
N GLY A 85 -5.97 -5.16 0.23
CA GLY A 85 -6.17 -4.52 -1.08
C GLY A 85 -6.78 -3.11 -1.02
N GLY A 86 -7.55 -2.80 0.02
CA GLY A 86 -8.02 -1.42 0.27
C GLY A 86 -6.89 -0.47 0.68
N LEU A 87 -5.94 -0.94 1.49
CA LEU A 87 -4.76 -0.16 1.87
C LEU A 87 -3.83 0.07 0.68
N VAL A 88 -3.63 -0.96 -0.15
CA VAL A 88 -2.81 -0.83 -1.37
C VAL A 88 -3.38 0.23 -2.29
N GLN A 89 -4.70 0.31 -2.45
CA GLN A 89 -5.35 1.35 -3.24
C GLN A 89 -5.01 2.78 -2.76
N MET A 90 -4.80 2.98 -1.47
CA MET A 90 -4.44 4.30 -0.92
C MET A 90 -2.99 4.67 -1.20
N LEU A 91 -2.12 3.73 -1.60
CA LEU A 91 -0.74 4.04 -1.96
C LEU A 91 -0.64 4.98 -3.17
N GLY A 92 -1.65 5.01 -4.05
CA GLY A 92 -1.68 5.88 -5.23
C GLY A 92 -1.70 7.38 -4.93
N ASP A 93 -1.98 7.76 -3.68
CA ASP A 93 -1.92 9.15 -3.21
C ASP A 93 -0.53 9.53 -2.69
N PHE A 94 0.41 8.60 -2.52
CA PHE A 94 1.77 8.86 -2.00
C PHE A 94 2.80 8.93 -3.13
N ASP A 95 3.97 9.47 -2.84
CA ASP A 95 5.14 9.32 -3.72
C ASP A 95 5.73 7.90 -3.59
N LEU A 96 5.59 7.11 -4.65
CA LEU A 96 6.05 5.72 -4.70
C LEU A 96 7.39 5.54 -5.43
N SER A 97 8.03 6.62 -5.89
CA SER A 97 9.24 6.59 -6.74
C SER A 97 10.36 5.72 -6.16
N GLU A 98 10.59 5.76 -4.84
CA GLU A 98 11.60 4.93 -4.17
C GLU A 98 11.09 3.55 -3.68
N LYS A 99 9.81 3.23 -3.89
CA LYS A 99 9.13 2.06 -3.29
C LYS A 99 8.98 0.87 -4.24
N PHE A 100 9.72 0.82 -5.35
CA PHE A 100 9.64 -0.25 -6.34
C PHE A 100 9.63 -1.66 -5.72
N VAL A 101 10.56 -1.95 -4.80
CA VAL A 101 10.68 -3.28 -4.19
C VAL A 101 9.43 -3.65 -3.39
N ASP A 102 8.84 -2.70 -2.67
CA ASP A 102 7.64 -2.94 -1.88
C ASP A 102 6.41 -3.13 -2.77
N ILE A 103 6.23 -2.29 -3.80
CA ILE A 103 5.16 -2.45 -4.79
C ILE A 103 5.29 -3.79 -5.53
N PHE A 104 6.50 -4.15 -5.98
CA PHE A 104 6.75 -5.43 -6.64
C PHE A 104 6.45 -6.62 -5.71
N ARG A 105 6.75 -6.52 -4.41
CA ARG A 105 6.37 -7.55 -3.44
C ARG A 105 4.86 -7.65 -3.28
N ILE A 106 4.13 -6.51 -3.24
CA ILE A 106 2.67 -6.52 -3.17
C ILE A 106 2.08 -7.18 -4.41
N PHE A 107 2.62 -6.90 -5.60
CA PHE A 107 2.21 -7.57 -6.84
C PHE A 107 2.38 -9.10 -6.76
N LEU A 108 3.53 -9.57 -6.30
CA LEU A 108 3.81 -11.00 -6.21
C LEU A 108 2.95 -11.71 -5.17
N PHE A 109 2.86 -11.15 -3.95
CA PHE A 109 2.32 -11.87 -2.79
C PHE A 109 0.94 -11.38 -2.33
N GLY A 110 0.42 -10.28 -2.86
CA GLY A 110 -0.88 -9.74 -2.47
C GLY A 110 -2.06 -10.62 -2.91
N ASN A 111 -3.23 -10.41 -2.30
CA ASN A 111 -4.48 -10.92 -2.86
C ASN A 111 -4.76 -10.31 -4.24
N PHE A 112 -5.85 -10.72 -4.90
CA PHE A 112 -6.22 -10.22 -6.22
C PHE A 112 -6.26 -8.68 -6.29
N LYS A 113 -6.96 -8.01 -5.36
CA LYS A 113 -7.11 -6.54 -5.33
C LYS A 113 -5.77 -5.84 -5.10
N ALA A 114 -4.96 -6.33 -4.16
CA ALA A 114 -3.63 -5.81 -3.88
C ALA A 114 -2.70 -5.96 -5.08
N SER A 115 -2.71 -7.13 -5.72
CA SER A 115 -1.88 -7.41 -6.89
C SER A 115 -2.26 -6.53 -8.08
N LEU A 116 -3.57 -6.30 -8.28
CA LEU A 116 -4.10 -5.43 -9.33
C LEU A 116 -3.57 -3.99 -9.20
N PHE A 117 -3.75 -3.37 -8.03
CA PHE A 117 -3.25 -2.00 -7.82
C PHE A 117 -1.73 -1.92 -7.86
N ALA A 118 -1.03 -2.91 -7.29
CA ALA A 118 0.42 -2.93 -7.38
C ALA A 118 0.91 -3.03 -8.83
N LYS A 119 0.24 -3.80 -9.69
CA LYS A 119 0.56 -3.84 -11.12
C LYS A 119 0.32 -2.47 -11.78
N GLU A 120 -0.81 -1.83 -11.49
CA GLU A 120 -1.09 -0.47 -11.98
C GLU A 120 0.00 0.52 -11.58
N TYR A 121 0.49 0.48 -10.34
CA TYR A 121 1.60 1.34 -9.91
C TYR A 121 2.92 0.96 -10.59
N LEU A 122 3.20 -0.33 -10.78
CA LEU A 122 4.41 -0.78 -11.51
C LEU A 122 4.42 -0.25 -12.96
N ASP A 123 3.25 -0.04 -13.56
CA ASP A 123 3.11 0.42 -14.95
C ASP A 123 3.06 1.95 -15.08
N THR A 124 2.69 2.67 -14.01
CA THR A 124 2.39 4.10 -14.08
C THR A 124 3.37 4.99 -13.33
N VAL A 125 4.06 4.47 -12.32
CA VAL A 125 5.02 5.23 -11.51
C VAL A 125 6.39 5.19 -12.17
N GLU A 126 7.04 6.35 -12.26
CA GLU A 126 8.46 6.44 -12.63
C GLU A 126 9.31 6.14 -11.39
N PHE A 127 9.87 4.92 -11.33
CA PHE A 127 10.66 4.48 -10.18
C PHE A 127 12.13 4.85 -10.28
N GLU A 128 12.73 5.18 -9.14
CA GLU A 128 14.18 5.30 -9.00
C GLU A 128 14.84 3.92 -8.95
N ILE A 129 15.28 3.46 -10.11
CA ILE A 129 15.87 2.13 -10.27
C ILE A 129 17.39 2.18 -10.13
N SER A 130 17.92 1.28 -9.30
CA SER A 130 19.37 1.05 -9.15
C SER A 130 19.69 -0.45 -9.25
N PRO A 131 20.96 -0.83 -9.50
CA PRO A 131 21.37 -2.24 -9.47
C PRO A 131 21.04 -2.95 -8.14
N ARG A 132 21.02 -2.19 -7.04
CA ARG A 132 20.63 -2.71 -5.71
C ARG A 132 19.13 -2.99 -5.63
N VAL A 133 18.29 -2.14 -6.22
CA VAL A 133 16.83 -2.32 -6.30
C VAL A 133 16.50 -3.56 -7.12
N LEU A 134 17.08 -3.68 -8.32
CA LEU A 134 16.92 -4.86 -9.18
C LEU A 134 17.31 -6.15 -8.45
N LYS A 135 18.49 -6.19 -7.80
CA LYS A 135 18.94 -7.38 -7.04
C LYS A 135 17.96 -7.78 -5.93
N LYS A 136 17.31 -6.83 -5.26
CA LYS A 136 16.29 -7.11 -4.25
C LYS A 136 15.02 -7.67 -4.90
N ALA A 137 14.57 -7.08 -6.00
CA ALA A 137 13.40 -7.55 -6.74
C ALA A 137 13.59 -8.99 -7.24
N GLU A 138 14.74 -9.31 -7.84
CA GLU A 138 15.09 -10.67 -8.28
C GLU A 138 15.10 -11.69 -7.13
N LYS A 139 15.52 -11.26 -5.93
CA LYS A 139 15.45 -12.11 -4.73
C LYS A 139 14.01 -12.46 -4.37
N HIS A 140 13.11 -11.47 -4.37
CA HIS A 140 11.69 -11.69 -4.12
C HIS A 140 11.04 -12.51 -5.21
N TRP A 141 11.41 -12.28 -6.47
CA TRP A 141 10.96 -13.06 -7.61
C TRP A 141 11.33 -14.54 -7.48
N LYS A 142 12.60 -14.84 -7.20
CA LYS A 142 13.06 -16.21 -6.96
C LYS A 142 12.34 -16.85 -5.77
N HIS A 143 12.07 -16.09 -4.71
CA HIS A 143 11.29 -16.59 -3.59
C HIS A 143 9.86 -16.95 -4.00
N TYR A 144 9.19 -16.09 -4.77
CA TYR A 144 7.85 -16.36 -5.29
C TYR A 144 7.83 -17.64 -6.14
N LEU A 145 8.74 -17.78 -7.11
CA LEU A 145 8.82 -18.96 -7.97
C LEU A 145 8.98 -20.28 -7.18
N ASN A 146 9.77 -20.25 -6.11
CA ASN A 146 10.02 -21.43 -5.28
C ASN A 146 8.85 -21.80 -4.36
N ASN A 147 7.87 -20.91 -4.15
CA ASN A 147 6.78 -21.10 -3.20
C ASN A 147 5.38 -21.07 -3.86
N SER A 148 5.32 -20.97 -5.18
CA SER A 148 4.07 -20.92 -5.96
C SER A 148 3.91 -22.18 -6.82
N ASN A 149 2.67 -22.62 -7.00
CA ASN A 149 2.35 -23.73 -7.90
C ASN A 149 2.54 -23.29 -9.37
N PRO A 150 3.46 -23.87 -10.16
CA PRO A 150 3.68 -23.48 -11.56
C PRO A 150 2.51 -23.76 -12.49
N ASP A 151 1.61 -24.68 -12.12
CA ASP A 151 0.47 -25.06 -12.94
C ASP A 151 -0.76 -24.18 -12.70
N ASP A 152 -0.73 -23.32 -11.70
CA ASP A 152 -1.78 -22.35 -11.39
C ASP A 152 -1.80 -21.21 -12.43
N GLU A 153 -2.98 -20.93 -12.99
CA GLU A 153 -3.13 -19.93 -14.07
C GLU A 153 -2.86 -18.49 -13.59
N GLU A 154 -3.18 -18.14 -12.34
CA GLU A 154 -2.84 -16.83 -11.78
C GLU A 154 -1.32 -16.69 -11.65
N VAL A 155 -0.65 -17.76 -11.19
CA VAL A 155 0.82 -17.80 -11.09
C VAL A 155 1.48 -17.69 -12.47
N LYS A 156 0.91 -18.32 -13.51
CA LYS A 156 1.41 -18.20 -14.89
C LYS A 156 1.28 -16.78 -15.43
N ALA A 157 0.13 -16.14 -15.22
CA ALA A 157 -0.06 -14.74 -15.63
C ALA A 157 0.94 -13.82 -14.91
N LYS A 158 1.05 -13.93 -13.58
CA LYS A 158 2.03 -13.17 -12.79
C LYS A 158 3.48 -13.42 -13.20
N ARG A 159 3.81 -14.63 -13.69
CA ARG A 159 5.15 -14.95 -14.20
C ARG A 159 5.51 -14.14 -15.43
N VAL A 160 4.60 -14.06 -16.40
CA VAL A 160 4.83 -13.29 -17.63
C VAL A 160 5.09 -11.83 -17.28
N ASP A 161 4.22 -11.23 -16.48
CA ASP A 161 4.34 -9.83 -16.06
C ASP A 161 5.64 -9.58 -15.27
N ALA A 162 5.97 -10.43 -14.29
CA ALA A 162 7.17 -10.25 -13.47
C ALA A 162 8.47 -10.39 -14.27
N GLU A 163 8.51 -11.30 -15.23
CA GLU A 163 9.66 -11.50 -16.12
C GLU A 163 9.86 -10.30 -17.04
N GLU A 164 8.77 -9.75 -17.59
CA GLU A 164 8.79 -8.53 -18.40
C GLU A 164 9.31 -7.33 -17.61
N ILE A 165 8.74 -7.07 -16.43
CA ILE A 165 9.17 -5.97 -15.54
C ILE A 165 10.66 -6.08 -15.19
N ILE A 166 11.14 -7.27 -14.80
CA ILE A 166 12.55 -7.47 -14.45
C ILE A 166 13.45 -7.28 -15.67
N LYS A 167 13.01 -7.70 -16.85
CA LYS A 167 13.77 -7.54 -18.10
C LYS A 167 13.93 -6.07 -18.46
N GLU A 168 12.85 -5.30 -18.46
CA GLU A 168 12.88 -3.86 -18.75
C GLU A 168 13.81 -3.11 -17.80
N ILE A 169 13.73 -3.42 -16.50
CA ILE A 169 14.63 -2.84 -15.48
C ILE A 169 16.10 -3.17 -15.74
N ARG A 170 16.40 -4.40 -16.18
CA ARG A 170 17.77 -4.77 -16.54
C ARG A 170 18.27 -3.97 -17.73
N GLU A 171 17.45 -3.81 -18.76
CA GLU A 171 17.79 -3.07 -19.97
C GLU A 171 18.07 -1.60 -19.63
N LEU A 172 17.20 -0.97 -18.84
CA LEU A 172 17.38 0.41 -18.33
C LEU A 172 18.69 0.63 -17.55
N LEU A 173 19.21 -0.39 -16.87
CA LEU A 173 20.44 -0.31 -16.09
C LEU A 173 21.72 -0.63 -16.88
N THR A 174 21.57 -1.14 -18.11
CA THR A 174 22.69 -1.47 -19.00
C THR A 174 22.98 -0.39 -20.05
N ASP A 175 22.04 0.54 -20.24
CA ASP A 175 22.18 1.74 -21.08
C ASP A 175 22.93 2.88 -20.35
#